data_AF-A0A382EM14-F1
#
_entry.id   AF-A0A382EM14-F1
#
_cell.length_a   1.000
_cell.length_b   1.000
_cell.length_c   1.000
_cell.angle_alpha   90.00
_cell.angle_beta   90.00
_cell.angle_gamma   90.00
#
_symmetry.space_group_name_H-M   'P 1'
#
loop_
_entity.id
_entity.type
_entity.pdbx_description
1 polymer ?
#
loop_
_entity_poly.entity_id
_entity_poly.type
_entity_poly.pdbx_seq_one_letter_code
_entity_poly.pdbx_strand_id
1 'polypeptide(L)' 'DHIGLLYAVTHTLTTLGLSIELARINTAKGGVSDSFYLADEEGLKIEDKPRQQFVESMLRHVIEALYEA' A
#
# COMPACT_ATOMS: atom_id res chain seq x y z
N ASP A 1 -6.96 12.24 7.00
CA ASP A 1 -7.80 11.31 6.22
C ASP A 1 -8.10 12.01 4.90
N HIS A 2 -7.74 11.41 3.77
CA HIS A 2 -7.87 12.01 2.44
C HIS A 2 -8.76 11.13 1.57
N ILE A 3 -9.74 11.73 0.89
CA ILE A 3 -10.63 10.99 -0.01
C ILE A 3 -9.79 10.37 -1.13
N GLY A 4 -9.99 9.07 -1.39
CA GLY A 4 -9.26 8.35 -2.43
C GLY A 4 -7.93 7.74 -1.99
N LEU A 5 -7.47 7.96 -0.75
CA LEU A 5 -6.20 7.38 -0.26
C LEU A 5 -6.19 5.85 -0.34
N LEU A 6 -7.25 5.21 0.16
CA LEU A 6 -7.36 3.75 0.14
C LEU A 6 -7.36 3.20 -1.30
N TYR A 7 -8.05 3.88 -2.22
CA TYR A 7 -8.05 3.51 -3.64
C TYR A 7 -6.64 3.65 -4.24
N ALA A 8 -5.98 4.78 -4.02
CA ALA A 8 -4.65 5.04 -4.56
C ALA A 8 -3.62 3.99 -4.08
N VAL A 9 -3.65 3.63 -2.78
CA VAL A 9 -2.79 2.59 -2.21
C VAL A 9 -3.10 1.22 -2.82
N THR A 10 -4.35 0.78 -2.76
CA THR A 10 -4.74 -0.57 -3.23
C THR A 10 -4.54 -0.73 -4.74
N HIS A 11 -4.86 0.29 -5.53
CA HIS A 11 -4.63 0.30 -6.97
C HIS A 11 -3.14 0.21 -7.32
N THR A 12 -2.28 0.97 -6.61
CA THR A 12 -0.83 0.92 -6.82
C THR A 12 -0.29 -0.48 -6.53
N LEU A 13 -0.67 -1.08 -5.40
CA LEU A 13 -0.24 -2.42 -5.02
C LEU A 13 -0.62 -3.48 -6.07
N THR A 14 -1.88 -3.47 -6.53
CA THR A 14 -2.35 -4.40 -7.56
C THR A 14 -1.67 -4.17 -8.91
N THR A 15 -1.41 -2.90 -9.28
CA THR A 15 -0.69 -2.57 -10.51
C THR A 15 0.77 -3.05 -10.49
N LEU A 16 1.37 -3.18 -9.30
CA LEU A 16 2.71 -3.73 -9.10
C LEU A 16 2.73 -5.28 -9.04
N GLY A 17 1.62 -5.94 -9.37
CA GLY A 17 1.50 -7.40 -9.34
C GLY A 17 1.43 -7.99 -7.94
N LEU A 18 1.01 -7.22 -6.94
CA LEU A 18 0.86 -7.71 -5.56
C LEU A 18 -0.60 -8.04 -5.26
N SER A 19 -0.82 -9.17 -4.60
CA SER A 19 -2.10 -9.50 -3.99
C SER A 19 -2.19 -8.89 -2.60
N ILE A 20 -3.41 -8.53 -2.18
CA ILE A 20 -3.70 -8.09 -0.82
C ILE A 20 -4.42 -9.24 -0.12
N GLU A 21 -3.70 -9.99 0.70
CA GLU A 21 -4.23 -11.15 1.43
C GLU A 21 -5.06 -10.73 2.65
N LEU A 22 -4.67 -9.62 3.27
CA LEU A 22 -5.40 -9.04 4.41
C LEU A 22 -5.16 -7.53 4.48
N ALA A 23 -6.23 -6.78 4.69
CA ALA A 23 -6.17 -5.36 5.04
C ALA A 23 -6.76 -5.17 6.44
N ARG A 24 -6.00 -4.53 7.33
CA ARG A 24 -6.48 -4.05 8.63
C ARG A 24 -6.55 -2.54 8.57
N ILE A 25 -7.77 -2.01 8.50
CA ILE A 25 -8.03 -0.58 8.40
C ILE A 25 -8.54 -0.11 9.76
N ASN A 26 -7.77 0.74 10.45
CA ASN A 26 -8.08 1.19 11.81
C ASN A 26 -8.29 2.70 11.84
N THR A 27 -9.54 3.11 11.87
CA THR A 27 -9.94 4.51 12.06
C THR A 27 -10.32 4.72 13.52
N ALA A 28 -9.35 5.07 14.37
CA ALA A 28 -9.60 5.39 15.78
C ALA A 28 -8.97 6.72 16.20
N LYS A 29 -9.66 7.46 17.08
CA LYS A 29 -9.23 8.75 17.66
C LYS A 29 -7.87 8.59 18.36
N GLY A 30 -6.78 8.89 17.66
CA GLY A 30 -5.42 8.91 18.24
C GLY A 30 -4.31 8.42 17.31
N GLY A 31 -4.63 7.71 16.22
CA GLY A 31 -3.65 7.31 15.22
C GLY A 31 -4.27 6.38 14.18
N VAL A 32 -4.18 6.76 12.90
CA VAL A 32 -4.57 5.89 11.79
C VAL A 32 -3.37 4.99 11.49
N SER A 33 -3.52 3.68 11.68
CA SER A 33 -2.55 2.69 11.24
C SER A 33 -3.28 1.64 10.43
N ASP A 34 -3.17 1.81 9.11
CA ASP A 34 -3.67 0.85 8.14
C ASP A 34 -2.51 -0.08 7.77
N SER A 35 -2.79 -1.38 7.72
CA SER A 35 -1.79 -2.40 7.40
C SER A 35 -2.31 -3.33 6.32
N PHE A 36 -1.47 -3.57 5.31
CA PHE A 36 -1.74 -4.48 4.21
C PHE A 36 -0.73 -5.62 4.25
N TYR A 37 -1.23 -6.85 4.20
CA TYR A 37 -0.42 -8.07 4.08
C TYR A 37 -0.44 -8.48 2.62
N LEU A 38 0.76 -8.55 2.04
CA LEU A 38 0.95 -8.66 0.60
C LEU A 38 1.63 -9.98 0.26
N ALA A 39 1.25 -10.54 -0.88
CA ALA A 39 2.00 -11.59 -1.54
C ALA A 39 2.29 -11.18 -3.00
N ASP A 40 3.27 -11.81 -3.60
CA ASP A 40 3.53 -11.69 -5.03
C ASP A 40 2.53 -12.49 -5.87
N GLU A 41 2.75 -12.51 -7.18
CA GLU A 41 1.88 -13.20 -8.15
C GLU A 41 1.79 -14.71 -7.93
N GLU A 42 2.75 -15.31 -7.22
CA GLU A 42 2.77 -16.73 -6.87
C GLU A 42 2.14 -17.00 -5.49
N GLY A 43 1.65 -15.96 -4.80
CA GLY A 43 1.11 -16.06 -3.45
C GLY A 43 2.21 -16.19 -2.39
N LEU A 44 3.46 -15.83 -2.71
CA LEU A 44 4.59 -15.91 -1.80
C LEU A 44 4.92 -14.56 -1.17
N LYS A 45 5.57 -14.60 -0.01
CA LYS A 45 6.05 -13.40 0.65
C LYS A 45 7.19 -12.79 -0.16
N ILE A 46 7.13 -11.47 -0.33
CA ILE A 46 8.18 -10.69 -0.97
C ILE A 46 9.39 -10.62 -0.02
N GLU A 47 10.44 -11.38 -0.28
CA GLU A 47 11.69 -11.36 0.52
C GLU A 47 12.78 -10.47 -0.10
N ASP A 48 12.64 -10.11 -1.38
CA ASP A 48 13.61 -9.28 -2.11
C ASP A 48 13.57 -7.82 -1.62
N LYS A 49 14.66 -7.37 -0.98
CA LYS A 49 14.76 -6.01 -0.42
C LYS A 49 14.65 -4.91 -1.48
N PRO A 50 15.32 -4.99 -2.64
CA PRO A 50 15.11 -4.02 -3.72
C PRO A 50 13.65 -3.87 -4.14
N ARG A 51 12.91 -4.99 -4.31
CA ARG A 51 11.48 -4.97 -4.64
C ARG A 51 10.66 -4.31 -3.53
N GLN A 52 10.93 -4.61 -2.27
CA GLN A 52 10.25 -3.95 -1.15
C GLN A 52 10.47 -2.43 -1.16
N GLN A 53 11.70 -1.98 -1.39
CA GLN A 53 12.04 -0.55 -1.47
C GLN A 53 11.35 0.14 -2.65
N PHE A 54 11.25 -0.54 -3.80
CA PHE A 54 10.54 -0.02 -4.96
C PHE A 54 9.03 0.12 -4.70
N VAL A 55 8.40 -0.86 -4.07
CA VAL A 55 6.99 -0.78 -3.67
C VAL A 55 6.77 0.38 -2.70
N GLU A 56 7.65 0.53 -1.71
CA GLU A 56 7.60 1.63 -0.75
C GLU A 56 7.70 3.00 -1.46
N SER A 57 8.66 3.16 -2.38
CA SER A 57 8.85 4.44 -3.08
C SER A 57 7.65 4.82 -3.95
N MET A 58 7.05 3.84 -4.64
CA MET A 58 5.84 4.06 -5.43
C MET A 58 4.65 4.48 -4.55
N LEU A 59 4.47 3.82 -3.40
CA LEU A 59 3.42 4.19 -2.45
C LEU A 59 3.62 5.61 -1.91
N ARG A 60 4.86 5.98 -1.52
CA ARG A 60 5.17 7.34 -1.06
C ARG A 60 4.86 8.37 -2.13
N HIS A 61 5.30 8.12 -3.37
CA HIS A 61 5.09 9.02 -4.49
C HIS A 61 3.60 9.28 -4.76
N VAL A 62 2.79 8.23 -4.83
CA VAL A 62 1.35 8.36 -5.09
C VAL A 62 0.63 9.04 -3.92
N ILE A 63 1.02 8.74 -2.68
CA ILE A 63 0.46 9.40 -1.49
C ILE A 63 0.80 10.89 -1.52
N GLU A 64 2.07 11.26 -1.73
CA GLU A 64 2.50 12.66 -1.83
C GLU A 64 1.72 13.40 -2.93
N ALA A 65 1.64 12.83 -4.13
CA ALA A 65 0.89 13.41 -5.25
C ALA A 65 -0.61 13.61 -4.93
N LEU A 66 -1.21 12.74 -4.11
CA LEU A 66 -2.60 12.86 -3.68
C LEU A 66 -2.81 14.02 -2.70
N TYR A 67 -1.83 14.32 -1.84
CA TYR A 67 -1.93 15.41 -0.86
C TYR A 67 -1.57 16.80 -1.43
N GLU A 68 -0.87 16.84 -2.57
CA GLU A 68 -0.56 18.08 -3.29
C GLU A 68 -1.68 18.52 -4.27
N ALA A 69 -2.69 17.66 -4.49
CA ALA A 69 -3.83 17.90 -5.38
C ALA A 69 -5.00 18.60 -4.66
#